data_AF-A0A7W1CDQ4-F1
#
_entry.id   AF-A0A7W1CDQ4-F1
#
_cell.length_a   1.000
_cell.length_b   1.000
_cell.length_c   1.000
_cell.angle_alpha   90.00
_cell.angle_beta   90.00
_cell.angle_gamma   90.00
#
_symmetry.space_group_name_H-M   'P 1'
#
loop_
_entity.id
_entity.type
_entity.pdbx_description
1 polymer ?
#
loop_
_entity_poly.entity_id
_entity_poly.type
_entity_poly.pdbx_seq_one_letter_code
_entity_poly.pdbx_strand_id
1 'polypeptide(L)'
;METNRDIDKVIEAVKTQFPNVGVWQLEVKNPHDDNGIWYFWLGESTDDEIHVENSYGQCPFYIETYRNAEMVVGNTVEETIEIICEHLKTSKYNK
;
A
#
# COMPACT_ATOMS: atom_id res chain seq x y z
N MET A 1 -9.21 -9.84 -17.37
CA MET A 1 -7.80 -10.17 -17.67
C MET A 1 -7.00 -9.67 -16.49
N GLU A 2 -6.88 -10.50 -15.44
CA GLU A 2 -6.10 -10.16 -14.26
C GLU A 2 -4.63 -10.37 -14.59
N THR A 3 -3.97 -9.30 -15.00
CA THR A 3 -2.52 -9.27 -15.12
C THR A 3 -1.93 -9.30 -13.72
N ASN A 4 -1.05 -10.27 -13.45
CA ASN A 4 -0.33 -10.54 -12.21
C ASN A 4 0.61 -9.38 -11.82
N ARG A 5 0.03 -8.22 -11.49
CA ARG A 5 0.79 -7.03 -11.10
C ARG A 5 1.42 -7.26 -9.73
N ASP A 6 2.55 -6.64 -9.50
CA ASP A 6 3.22 -6.74 -8.21
C ASP A 6 2.34 -6.21 -7.08
N ILE A 7 1.55 -5.17 -7.35
CA ILE A 7 0.59 -4.67 -6.36
C ILE A 7 -0.48 -5.70 -5.98
N ASP A 8 -0.92 -6.56 -6.90
CA ASP A 8 -1.93 -7.58 -6.60
C ASP A 8 -1.33 -8.65 -5.66
N LYS A 9 -0.06 -9.02 -5.86
CA LYS A 9 0.71 -9.91 -4.95
C LYS A 9 0.92 -9.27 -3.58
N VAL A 10 1.26 -7.98 -3.54
CA VAL A 10 1.41 -7.22 -2.29
C VAL A 10 0.09 -7.22 -1.52
N ILE A 11 -1.03 -6.89 -2.17
CA ILE A 11 -2.36 -6.87 -1.54
C ILE A 11 -2.74 -8.24 -0.97
N GLU A 12 -2.53 -9.32 -1.73
CA GLU A 12 -2.82 -10.68 -1.28
C GLU A 12 -2.00 -11.07 -0.05
N ALA A 13 -0.69 -10.80 -0.08
CA ALA A 13 0.22 -11.11 1.01
C ALA A 13 -0.11 -10.31 2.28
N VAL A 14 -0.40 -9.00 2.15
CA VAL A 14 -0.76 -8.14 3.28
C VAL A 14 -2.09 -8.57 3.89
N LYS A 15 -3.11 -8.90 3.07
CA LYS A 15 -4.39 -9.45 3.57
C LYS A 15 -4.24 -10.79 4.27
N THR A 16 -3.31 -11.63 3.82
CA THR A 16 -3.00 -12.91 4.47
C THR A 16 -2.43 -12.70 5.88
N GLN A 17 -1.55 -11.71 6.05
CA GLN A 17 -0.98 -11.36 7.36
C GLN A 17 -1.95 -10.58 8.24
N PHE A 18 -2.81 -9.76 7.64
CA PHE A 18 -3.76 -8.89 8.32
C PHE A 18 -5.16 -9.03 7.70
N PRO A 19 -5.95 -10.03 8.12
CA PRO A 19 -7.26 -10.30 7.51
C PRO A 19 -8.26 -9.14 7.55
N ASN A 20 -8.08 -8.19 8.47
CA ASN A 20 -8.93 -7.02 8.65
C ASN A 20 -8.32 -5.74 8.05
N VAL A 21 -7.29 -5.84 7.21
CA VAL A 21 -6.69 -4.69 6.54
C VAL A 21 -7.66 -4.07 5.54
N GLY A 22 -7.86 -2.77 5.64
CA GLY A 22 -8.53 -2.00 4.61
C GLY A 22 -7.57 -1.77 3.45
N VAL A 23 -8.05 -1.95 2.22
CA VAL A 23 -7.29 -1.66 1.01
C VAL A 23 -8.17 -0.88 0.05
N TRP A 24 -7.66 0.24 -0.44
CA TRP A 24 -8.36 1.06 -1.42
C TRP A 24 -7.39 1.58 -2.48
N GLN A 25 -7.79 1.51 -3.74
CA GLN A 25 -7.07 2.13 -4.85
C GLN A 25 -7.70 3.49 -5.13
N LEU A 26 -6.87 4.53 -5.27
CA LEU A 26 -7.35 5.85 -5.66
C LEU A 26 -8.08 5.77 -7.01
N GLU A 27 -9.36 6.10 -7.01
CA GLU A 27 -10.13 6.23 -8.25
C GLU A 27 -9.80 7.56 -8.92
N VAL A 28 -9.18 7.46 -10.09
CA VAL A 28 -8.95 8.62 -10.94
C VAL A 28 -10.10 8.85 -11.91
N LYS A 29 -10.51 10.12 -12.05
CA LYS A 29 -11.72 10.51 -12.80
C LYS A 29 -11.42 10.96 -14.22
N ASN A 30 -10.18 11.36 -14.54
CA ASN A 30 -9.81 11.75 -15.90
C ASN A 30 -8.92 10.70 -16.58
N PRO A 31 -9.04 10.48 -17.90
CA PRO A 31 -8.22 9.51 -18.64
C PRO A 31 -6.71 9.76 -18.62
N HIS A 32 -6.27 10.93 -18.16
CA HIS A 32 -4.86 11.33 -18.08
C HIS A 32 -4.30 11.31 -16.65
N ASP A 33 -5.13 10.95 -15.67
CA ASP A 33 -4.73 10.89 -14.27
C ASP A 33 -4.06 9.53 -13.97
N ASP A 34 -3.05 9.53 -13.12
CA ASP A 34 -2.31 8.34 -12.72
C ASP A 34 -3.17 7.41 -11.83
N ASN A 35 -3.48 6.20 -12.31
CA ASN A 35 -4.27 5.20 -11.59
C ASN A 35 -3.41 4.31 -10.65
N GLY A 36 -2.41 4.92 -10.01
CA GLY A 36 -1.27 4.21 -9.44
C GLY A 36 -1.12 4.23 -7.93
N ILE A 37 -2.13 4.60 -7.14
CA ILE A 37 -1.99 4.75 -5.68
C ILE A 37 -2.90 3.77 -4.95
N TRP A 38 -2.33 3.04 -3.98
CA TRP A 38 -3.06 2.11 -3.11
C TRP A 38 -2.79 2.41 -1.64
N TYR A 39 -3.85 2.50 -0.86
CA TYR A 39 -3.84 2.76 0.58
C TYR A 39 -4.08 1.48 1.36
N PHE A 40 -3.39 1.34 2.50
CA PHE A 40 -3.53 0.24 3.45
C PHE A 40 -3.67 0.80 4.87
N TRP A 41 -4.61 0.26 5.65
CA TRP A 41 -4.78 0.67 7.06
C TRP A 41 -5.38 -0.46 7.91
N LEU A 42 -5.25 -0.34 9.24
CA LEU A 42 -5.85 -1.25 10.22
C LEU A 42 -6.91 -0.56 11.09
N GLY A 43 -8.03 -1.27 11.29
CA GLY A 43 -9.15 -0.82 12.11
C GLY A 43 -10.08 0.14 11.35
N GLU A 44 -10.91 0.87 12.10
CA GLU A 44 -11.96 1.72 11.52
C GLU A 44 -11.46 3.11 11.08
N SER A 45 -10.27 3.53 11.53
CA SER A 45 -9.71 4.85 11.21
C SER A 45 -8.54 4.73 10.23
N THR A 46 -8.54 5.62 9.24
CA THR A 46 -7.52 5.77 8.19
C THR A 46 -6.43 6.78 8.56
N ASP A 47 -6.44 7.32 9.79
CA ASP A 47 -5.50 8.36 10.25
C ASP A 47 -4.03 7.90 10.25
N ASP A 48 -3.80 6.60 10.09
CA ASP A 48 -2.49 5.98 10.04
C ASP A 48 -2.31 5.04 8.84
N GLU A 49 -2.90 5.44 7.72
CA GLU A 49 -2.71 4.75 6.46
C GLU A 49 -1.26 4.88 5.95
N ILE A 50 -0.84 3.83 5.26
CA ILE A 50 0.36 3.80 4.42
C ILE A 50 -0.11 3.65 2.98
N HIS A 51 0.52 4.36 2.06
CA HIS A 51 0.21 4.22 0.65
C HIS A 51 1.44 3.85 -0.17
N VAL A 52 1.18 3.17 -1.28
CA VAL A 52 2.19 2.85 -2.28
C VAL A 52 1.77 3.40 -3.63
N GLU A 53 2.74 3.89 -4.39
CA GLU A 53 2.53 4.54 -5.67
C GLU A 53 3.40 3.95 -6.78
N ASN A 54 2.74 3.51 -7.86
CA ASN A 54 3.29 3.26 -9.19
C ASN A 54 2.12 3.04 -10.19
N SER A 55 2.01 3.86 -11.25
CA SER A 55 0.92 3.79 -12.23
C SER A 55 0.84 2.47 -13.02
N TYR A 56 1.92 1.68 -13.08
CA TYR A 56 1.91 0.36 -13.71
C TYR A 56 1.54 -0.77 -12.73
N GLY A 57 1.46 -0.48 -11.43
CA GLY A 57 1.29 -1.51 -10.38
C GLY A 57 2.47 -2.49 -10.33
N GLN A 58 3.66 -2.07 -10.76
CA GLN A 58 4.89 -2.86 -10.77
C GLN A 58 5.89 -2.24 -9.81
N CYS A 59 6.76 -3.05 -9.21
CA CYS A 59 7.91 -2.51 -8.50
C CYS A 59 8.86 -1.76 -9.48
N PRO A 60 9.57 -0.72 -9.01
CA PRO A 60 9.60 -0.20 -7.64
C PRO A 60 8.35 0.64 -7.30
N PHE A 61 7.94 0.58 -6.03
CA PHE A 61 6.89 1.45 -5.49
C PHE A 61 7.50 2.57 -4.64
N TYR A 62 6.97 3.78 -4.80
CA TYR A 62 7.14 4.82 -3.78
C TYR A 62 6.19 4.54 -2.64
N ILE A 63 6.67 4.67 -1.40
CA ILE A 63 5.92 4.33 -0.19
C ILE A 63 6.00 5.50 0.76
N GLU A 64 4.83 6.00 1.16
CA GLU A 64 4.73 7.11 2.09
C GLU A 64 3.68 6.85 3.17
N THR A 65 3.83 7.56 4.28
CA THR A 65 2.89 7.51 5.41
C THR A 65 2.50 8.93 5.78
N TYR A 66 1.34 9.12 6.39
CA TYR A 66 0.95 10.45 6.86
C TYR A 66 1.91 11.02 7.93
N ARG A 67 2.62 10.14 8.66
CA ARG A 67 3.46 10.54 9.80
C ARG A 67 4.87 10.99 9.41
N ASN A 68 5.36 10.59 8.23
CA ASN A 68 6.74 10.84 7.83
C ASN A 68 6.79 11.42 6.41
N ALA A 69 7.49 12.54 6.26
CA ALA A 69 7.73 13.17 4.97
C ALA A 69 8.84 12.48 4.15
N GLU A 70 9.52 11.49 4.73
CA GLU A 70 10.50 10.68 4.02
C GLU A 70 9.81 9.60 3.18
N MET A 71 9.97 9.71 1.87
CA MET A 71 9.56 8.72 0.89
C MET A 71 10.53 7.53 0.92
N VAL A 72 10.00 6.33 1.13
CA VAL A 72 10.73 5.07 1.04
C VAL A 72 10.46 4.42 -0.32
N VAL A 73 11.41 3.66 -0.86
CA VAL A 73 11.23 2.93 -2.13
C VAL A 73 11.28 1.43 -1.85
N GLY A 74 10.20 0.72 -2.17
CA GLY A 74 10.16 -0.74 -2.19
C GLY A 74 10.56 -1.26 -3.57
N ASN A 75 11.78 -1.79 -3.71
CA ASN A 75 12.34 -2.20 -5.00
C ASN A 75 11.82 -3.56 -5.48
N THR A 76 11.33 -4.39 -4.55
CA THR A 76 10.72 -5.69 -4.85
C THR A 76 9.37 -5.84 -4.15
N VAL A 77 8.63 -6.87 -4.56
CA VAL A 77 7.35 -7.26 -3.95
C VAL A 77 7.55 -7.53 -2.46
N GLU A 78 8.59 -8.30 -2.13
CA GLU A 78 8.90 -8.71 -0.76
C GLU A 78 9.29 -7.50 0.12
N GLU A 79 10.13 -6.60 -0.40
CA GLU A 79 10.55 -5.39 0.31
C GLU A 79 9.35 -4.46 0.56
N THR A 80 8.47 -4.32 -0.43
CA THR A 80 7.22 -3.55 -0.30
C THR A 80 6.29 -4.16 0.75
N ILE A 81 6.13 -5.49 0.75
CA ILE A 81 5.33 -6.21 1.75
C ILE A 81 5.90 -5.99 3.15
N GLU A 82 7.22 -6.11 3.32
CA GLU A 82 7.90 -5.94 4.61
C GLU A 82 7.61 -4.56 5.20
N ILE A 83 7.82 -3.50 4.41
CA ILE A 83 7.61 -2.10 4.83
C ILE A 83 6.15 -1.87 5.24
N ILE A 84 5.17 -2.30 4.42
CA ILE A 84 3.74 -2.15 4.75
C ILE A 84 3.41 -2.90 6.04
N CYS A 85 3.86 -4.15 6.16
CA CYS A 85 3.54 -4.99 7.32
C CYS A 85 4.17 -4.43 8.60
N GLU A 86 5.38 -3.88 8.54
CA GLU A 86 6.04 -3.25 9.68
C GLU A 86 5.29 -1.99 10.14
N HIS A 87 4.88 -1.13 9.20
CA HIS A 87 4.05 0.03 9.50
C HIS A 87 2.76 -0.39 10.20
N LEU A 88 1.97 -1.29 9.59
CA LEU A 88 0.69 -1.74 10.13
C LEU A 88 0.81 -2.42 11.50
N LYS A 89 1.89 -3.17 11.76
CA LYS A 89 2.17 -3.73 13.10
C LYS A 89 2.32 -2.61 14.11
N THR A 90 3.12 -1.60 13.81
CA THR A 90 3.39 -0.47 14.70
C THR A 90 2.13 0.34 14.96
N SER A 91 1.31 0.58 13.93
CA SER A 91 -0.01 1.21 14.02
C SER A 91 -0.93 0.54 15.04
N LYS A 92 -0.97 -0.81 15.03
CA LYS A 92 -1.84 -1.62 15.89
C LYS A 92 -1.49 -1.49 17.38
N TYR A 93 -0.22 -1.32 17.72
CA TYR A 93 0.23 -1.24 19.12
C TYR A 93 0.21 0.17 19.70
N ASN A 94 0.00 1.19 18.87
CA ASN A 94 -0.05 2.59 19.29
C ASN A 94 -1.49 3.15 19.43
N LYS A 95 -2.52 2.31 19.28
CA LYS A 95 -3.93 2.60 19.57
C LYS A 95 -4.35 1.89 20.86
#